data_AF-A0A4R9K2L0-F1
#
_entry.id   AF-A0A4R9K2L0-F1
#
_cell.length_a   1.000
_cell.length_b   1.000
_cell.length_c   1.000
_cell.angle_alpha   90.00
_cell.angle_beta   90.00
_cell.angle_gamma   90.00
#
_symmetry.space_group_name_H-M   'P 1'
#
loop_
_entity.id
_entity.type
_entity.pdbx_description
1 polymer ?
#
loop_
_entity_poly.entity_id
_entity_poly.type
_entity_poly.pdbx_seq_one_letter_code
_entity_poly.pdbx_strand_id
1 'polypeptide(L)'
;MISWELLKKHKLGIPLLWDIAMVFIVLGNLSLIMFDLTYLWLRPFYFENFPKILEIYDEPILGIEPHRTTQAYTGYIDDLVYLTKLRDADFRESQRKKTREEIYSVLQNLKTVVQSEKFDRLYTEFEQSLNIADADLRRIKIESILFQLNDFFSVLEETDDINDLIELSEKYSFINRLSLPGKEAAEIQKILIGMDKKMLEIVETNPFAMSGQNENFSSIQERIKAEYQAHKTKARDIKVRQELDAYLNRDRIPSTVVAFSWFWRDSNRSIEDKVAFFNNNLRIYFDLNYYRAIAPDGKPVNHYLLLDAPFLAFFLTEFAISWFLAIRKKSYIAWFLYPVYHWYDVLGLIPIVEFRFFRLVRVYKIYLLLQTNQFTRILGNDLISRSIRYYSNIIKEEISDLVTIQILTEAQNEVKSGNSLDQFVGAIDQNRSELKKVVIKNLVKSAQNENLKALIQNLVTEVAESSANHLKPISLLPKEFQINLTKQISLGIYQAVSRSAAALSQDPMGQKSIEKLIDYMIDEMILFAQDPDMIKLNTNISVALIENMKKGIAEKKWIKADIETS
;
A
#
# COMPACT_ATOMS: atom_id res chain seq x y z
N MET A 1 22.03 2.00 30.58
CA MET A 1 23.29 2.66 30.19
C MET A 1 24.26 1.60 29.68
N ILE A 2 24.44 1.48 28.37
CA ILE A 2 25.42 0.56 27.77
C ILE A 2 26.78 1.25 27.86
N SER A 3 27.73 0.67 28.62
CA SER A 3 29.03 1.28 28.89
C SER A 3 29.88 1.38 27.62
N TRP A 4 30.44 2.56 27.37
CA TRP A 4 31.33 2.89 26.24
C TRP A 4 32.52 1.92 26.05
N GLU A 5 32.93 1.22 27.11
CA GLU A 5 33.98 0.19 27.15
C GLU A 5 33.63 -1.08 26.33
N LEU A 6 32.35 -1.49 26.30
CA LEU A 6 31.90 -2.68 25.56
C LEU A 6 31.98 -2.49 24.03
N LEU A 7 31.78 -1.25 23.55
CA LEU A 7 31.82 -0.89 22.13
C LEU A 7 33.25 -0.94 21.55
N LYS A 8 34.28 -0.59 22.33
CA LYS A 8 35.68 -0.62 21.89
C LYS A 8 36.27 -2.04 21.81
N LYS A 9 35.85 -2.94 22.69
CA LYS A 9 36.44 -4.28 22.84
C LYS A 9 36.09 -5.26 21.71
N HIS A 10 35.07 -4.97 20.90
CA HIS A 10 34.57 -5.89 19.85
C HIS A 10 34.76 -5.42 18.41
N LYS A 11 35.51 -4.35 18.11
CA LYS A 11 35.60 -3.78 16.74
C LYS A 11 34.19 -3.70 16.10
N LEU A 12 33.20 -3.20 16.85
CA LEU A 12 31.87 -2.93 16.31
C LEU A 12 32.04 -1.84 15.24
N GLY A 13 32.21 -2.26 13.98
CA GLY A 13 32.39 -1.33 12.88
C GLY A 13 31.14 -0.46 12.70
N ILE A 14 31.31 0.69 12.06
CA ILE A 14 30.22 1.58 11.62
C ILE A 14 29.03 0.80 11.00
N PRO A 15 29.23 -0.28 10.20
CA PRO A 15 28.14 -1.09 9.66
C PRO A 15 27.23 -1.73 10.73
N LEU A 16 27.80 -2.18 11.84
CA LEU A 16 27.03 -2.89 12.87
C LEU A 16 26.17 -1.94 13.70
N LEU A 17 26.62 -0.69 13.91
CA LEU A 17 25.80 0.34 14.55
C LEU A 17 24.61 0.75 13.66
N TRP A 18 24.84 0.83 12.35
CA TRP A 18 23.78 1.10 11.38
C TRP A 18 22.72 0.00 11.37
N ASP A 19 23.15 -1.25 11.38
CA ASP A 19 22.25 -2.41 11.43
C ASP A 19 21.38 -2.41 12.69
N ILE A 20 21.98 -2.15 13.85
CA ILE A 20 21.23 -2.07 15.12
C ILE A 20 20.20 -0.95 15.05
N ALA A 21 20.58 0.24 14.58
CA ALA A 21 19.65 1.36 14.41
C ALA A 21 18.51 1.00 13.45
N MET A 22 18.82 0.33 12.35
CA MET A 22 17.84 -0.11 11.36
C MET A 22 16.82 -1.09 11.99
N VAL A 23 17.29 -2.05 12.77
CA VAL A 23 16.41 -3.00 13.49
C VAL A 23 15.46 -2.26 14.42
N PHE A 24 15.94 -1.31 15.23
CA PHE A 24 15.09 -0.54 16.13
C PHE A 24 14.03 0.29 15.38
N ILE A 25 14.38 0.90 14.25
CA ILE A 25 13.43 1.66 13.42
C ILE A 25 12.34 0.76 12.86
N VAL A 26 12.69 -0.42 12.32
CA VAL A 26 11.69 -1.36 11.81
C VAL A 26 10.81 -1.90 12.95
N LEU A 27 11.39 -2.24 14.11
CA LEU A 27 10.62 -2.70 15.27
C LEU A 27 9.66 -1.62 15.78
N GLY A 28 10.09 -0.35 15.80
CA GLY A 28 9.22 0.78 16.13
C GLY A 28 8.05 0.90 15.15
N ASN A 29 8.32 0.82 13.85
CA ASN A 29 7.27 0.85 12.83
C ASN A 29 6.31 -0.35 12.94
N LEU A 30 6.84 -1.55 13.20
CA LEU A 30 6.03 -2.75 13.37
C LEU A 30 5.14 -2.68 14.62
N SER A 31 5.67 -2.13 15.71
CA SER A 31 4.92 -1.90 16.95
C SER A 31 3.77 -0.93 16.72
N LEU A 32 3.99 0.14 15.95
CA LEU A 32 2.94 1.08 15.55
C LEU A 32 1.84 0.39 14.72
N ILE A 33 2.22 -0.44 13.75
CA ILE A 33 1.24 -1.21 12.94
C ILE A 33 0.42 -2.16 13.83
N MET A 34 1.07 -2.85 14.76
CA MET A 34 0.38 -3.74 15.71
C MET A 34 -0.58 -2.96 16.61
N PHE A 35 -0.15 -1.79 17.09
CA PHE A 35 -1.01 -0.87 17.85
C PHE A 35 -2.22 -0.46 17.02
N ASP A 36 -2.04 0.00 15.77
CA ASP A 36 -3.13 0.42 14.88
C ASP A 36 -4.18 -0.70 14.68
N LEU A 37 -3.72 -1.93 14.46
CA LEU A 37 -4.59 -3.10 14.23
C LEU A 37 -5.40 -3.49 15.47
N THR A 38 -4.82 -3.30 16.65
CA THR A 38 -5.43 -3.70 17.92
C THR A 38 -6.18 -2.56 18.62
N TYR A 39 -6.00 -1.32 18.15
CA TYR A 39 -6.47 -0.12 18.84
C TYR A 39 -7.96 -0.14 19.12
N LEU A 40 -8.81 -0.34 18.11
CA LEU A 40 -10.26 -0.31 18.28
C LEU A 40 -10.76 -1.39 19.26
N TRP A 41 -10.14 -2.56 19.24
CA TRP A 41 -10.48 -3.67 20.14
C TRP A 41 -10.03 -3.39 21.59
N LEU A 42 -8.85 -2.81 21.76
CA LEU A 42 -8.30 -2.40 23.07
C LEU A 42 -8.74 -1.02 23.52
N ARG A 43 -9.55 -0.29 22.75
CA ARG A 43 -9.98 1.08 23.06
C ARG A 43 -10.63 1.18 24.45
N PRO A 44 -11.49 0.24 24.90
CA PRO A 44 -12.02 0.29 26.27
C PRO A 44 -10.93 0.24 27.34
N PHE A 45 -9.90 -0.58 27.13
CA PHE A 45 -8.74 -0.64 28.03
C PHE A 45 -7.96 0.68 28.05
N TYR A 46 -7.74 1.30 26.88
CA TYR A 46 -7.06 2.59 26.79
C TYR A 46 -7.90 3.73 27.38
N PHE A 47 -9.22 3.69 27.23
CA PHE A 47 -10.13 4.68 27.81
C PHE A 47 -9.98 4.75 29.34
N GLU A 48 -9.89 3.60 30.01
CA GLU A 48 -9.77 3.55 31.47
C GLU A 48 -8.35 3.80 31.97
N ASN A 49 -7.33 3.26 31.30
CA ASN A 49 -5.96 3.24 31.83
C ASN A 49 -5.04 4.32 31.23
N PHE A 50 -5.33 4.77 30.01
CA PHE A 50 -4.45 5.64 29.22
C PHE A 50 -5.23 6.67 28.37
N PRO A 51 -6.04 7.56 28.98
CA PRO A 51 -6.93 8.48 28.25
C PRO A 51 -6.19 9.42 27.28
N LYS A 52 -4.93 9.77 27.57
CA LYS A 52 -4.08 10.57 26.67
C LYS A 52 -3.85 9.91 25.31
N ILE A 53 -3.93 8.58 25.22
CA ILE A 53 -3.80 7.89 23.93
C ILE A 53 -5.00 8.24 23.04
N LEU A 54 -6.20 8.36 23.60
CA LEU A 54 -7.41 8.69 22.85
C LEU A 54 -7.32 10.12 22.29
N GLU A 55 -6.82 11.08 23.07
CA GLU A 55 -6.62 12.47 22.59
C GLU A 55 -5.69 12.53 21.36
N ILE A 56 -4.66 11.69 21.33
CA ILE A 56 -3.69 11.66 20.24
C ILE A 56 -4.22 10.89 19.01
N TYR A 57 -5.12 9.92 19.23
CA TYR A 57 -5.43 8.91 18.22
C TYR A 57 -6.89 8.93 17.74
N ASP A 58 -7.88 9.12 18.62
CA ASP A 58 -9.30 9.07 18.27
C ASP A 58 -9.64 10.15 17.24
N GLU A 59 -9.54 11.43 17.61
CA GLU A 59 -9.91 12.55 16.74
C GLU A 59 -8.91 12.75 15.58
N PRO A 60 -7.58 12.85 15.81
CA PRO A 60 -6.65 13.20 14.74
C PRO A 60 -6.46 12.08 13.71
N ILE A 61 -6.48 10.82 14.15
CA ILE A 61 -6.12 9.66 13.30
C ILE A 61 -7.36 8.92 12.81
N LEU A 62 -8.31 8.60 13.68
CA LEU A 62 -9.47 7.79 13.34
C LEU A 62 -10.77 8.59 13.08
N GLY A 63 -10.77 9.88 13.37
CA GLY A 63 -11.98 10.72 13.34
C GLY A 63 -13.06 10.21 14.30
N ILE A 64 -12.65 9.66 15.44
CA ILE A 64 -13.53 9.17 16.49
C ILE A 64 -13.87 10.33 17.41
N GLU A 65 -15.17 10.58 17.54
CA GLU A 65 -15.71 11.58 18.44
C GLU A 65 -16.68 10.89 19.42
N PRO A 66 -16.83 11.40 20.65
CA PRO A 66 -17.89 10.94 21.52
C PRO A 66 -19.27 11.05 20.86
N HIS A 67 -20.13 10.05 21.06
CA HIS A 67 -21.42 10.04 20.36
C HIS A 67 -22.38 11.09 20.95
N ARG A 68 -22.83 12.03 20.11
CA ARG A 68 -23.65 13.20 20.49
C ARG A 68 -24.87 12.85 21.35
N THR A 69 -25.64 11.84 20.97
CA THR A 69 -26.87 11.47 21.71
C THR A 69 -26.58 10.84 23.08
N THR A 70 -25.56 9.99 23.20
CA THR A 70 -25.21 9.37 24.50
C THR A 70 -24.56 10.39 25.41
N GLN A 71 -23.71 11.28 24.87
CA GLN A 71 -23.18 12.42 25.61
C GLN A 71 -24.25 13.39 26.08
N ALA A 72 -25.26 13.70 25.25
CA ALA A 72 -26.36 14.56 25.68
C ALA A 72 -27.13 13.94 26.86
N TYR A 73 -27.30 12.61 26.87
CA TYR A 73 -27.93 11.92 27.98
C TYR A 73 -27.10 11.99 29.27
N THR A 74 -25.79 11.76 29.20
CA THR A 74 -24.89 11.89 30.36
C THR A 74 -24.76 13.34 30.82
N GLY A 75 -24.80 14.30 29.90
CA GLY A 75 -24.81 15.73 30.21
C GLY A 75 -25.99 16.15 31.08
N TYR A 76 -27.20 15.63 30.82
CA TYR A 76 -28.35 15.86 31.71
C TYR A 76 -28.14 15.31 33.12
N ILE A 77 -27.37 14.24 33.28
CA ILE A 77 -27.04 13.70 34.61
C ILE A 77 -26.05 14.63 35.31
N ASP A 78 -25.06 15.14 34.57
CA ASP A 78 -24.14 16.16 35.09
C ASP A 78 -24.90 17.44 35.48
N ASP A 79 -25.95 17.83 34.74
CA ASP A 79 -26.86 18.93 35.10
C ASP A 79 -27.62 18.64 36.40
N LEU A 80 -28.10 17.40 36.61
CA LEU A 80 -28.71 16.99 37.88
C LEU A 80 -27.71 17.10 39.03
N VAL A 81 -26.46 16.66 38.82
CA VAL A 81 -25.39 16.78 39.83
C VAL A 81 -25.14 18.25 40.14
N TYR A 82 -25.07 19.10 39.12
CA TYR A 82 -24.90 20.53 39.31
C TYR A 82 -26.06 21.15 40.10
N LEU A 83 -27.31 20.80 39.77
CA LEU A 83 -28.50 21.21 40.51
C LEU A 83 -28.47 20.79 41.98
N THR A 84 -28.09 19.54 42.27
CA THR A 84 -27.99 19.07 43.66
C THR A 84 -26.95 19.85 44.47
N LYS A 85 -25.81 20.21 43.85
CA LYS A 85 -24.80 21.07 44.49
C LYS A 85 -25.35 22.48 44.73
N LEU A 86 -26.14 23.01 43.81
CA LEU A 86 -26.85 24.29 43.98
C LEU A 86 -27.92 24.25 45.08
N ARG A 87 -28.17 23.15 45.79
CA ARG A 87 -29.02 23.16 47.00
C ARG A 87 -28.31 23.81 48.19
N ASP A 88 -26.98 23.79 48.20
CA ASP A 88 -26.18 24.47 49.22
C ASP A 88 -26.14 25.99 48.99
N ALA A 89 -26.42 26.76 50.04
CA ALA A 89 -26.51 28.21 49.96
C ALA A 89 -25.16 28.87 49.68
N ASP A 90 -24.10 28.34 50.29
CA ASP A 90 -22.74 28.85 50.15
C ASP A 90 -22.20 28.57 48.73
N PHE A 91 -22.41 27.35 48.23
CA PHE A 91 -22.10 27.01 46.84
C PHE A 91 -22.85 27.88 45.83
N ARG A 92 -24.15 28.12 46.01
CA ARG A 92 -24.93 29.02 45.13
C ARG A 92 -24.34 30.44 45.10
N GLU A 93 -24.00 30.99 46.26
CA GLU A 93 -23.44 32.35 46.32
C GLU A 93 -22.05 32.41 45.69
N SER A 94 -21.23 31.37 45.88
CA SER A 94 -19.95 31.22 45.21
C SER A 94 -20.10 31.22 43.69
N GLN A 95 -21.04 30.43 43.13
CA GLN A 95 -21.29 30.41 41.69
C GLN A 95 -21.82 31.75 41.18
N ARG A 96 -22.76 32.39 41.90
CA ARG A 96 -23.22 33.74 41.54
C ARG A 96 -22.08 34.75 41.53
N LYS A 97 -21.18 34.71 42.51
CA LYS A 97 -20.02 35.60 42.56
C LYS A 97 -19.13 35.39 41.35
N LYS A 98 -18.76 34.15 41.06
CA LYS A 98 -17.96 33.79 39.88
C LYS A 98 -18.62 34.30 38.58
N THR A 99 -19.90 34.04 38.38
CA THR A 99 -20.62 34.48 37.18
C THR A 99 -20.69 36.00 37.07
N ARG A 100 -20.85 36.74 38.18
CA ARG A 100 -20.81 38.22 38.15
C ARG A 100 -19.43 38.78 37.79
N GLU A 101 -18.35 38.14 38.23
CA GLU A 101 -16.97 38.52 37.88
C GLU A 101 -16.69 38.26 36.39
N GLU A 102 -17.17 37.13 35.86
CA GLU A 102 -17.13 36.81 34.41
C GLU A 102 -17.90 37.86 33.60
N ILE A 103 -19.15 38.15 33.99
CA ILE A 103 -19.98 39.18 33.36
C ILE A 103 -19.30 40.55 33.39
N TYR A 104 -18.74 40.95 34.53
CA TYR A 104 -18.07 42.25 34.66
C TYR A 104 -16.90 42.37 33.68
N SER A 105 -16.13 41.30 33.49
CA SER A 105 -15.02 41.25 32.54
C SER A 105 -15.50 41.42 31.09
N VAL A 106 -16.59 40.73 30.70
CA VAL A 106 -17.21 40.88 29.38
C VAL A 106 -17.76 42.30 29.18
N LEU A 107 -18.43 42.86 30.18
CA LEU A 107 -18.93 44.24 30.12
C LEU A 107 -17.80 45.28 29.99
N GLN A 108 -16.64 45.04 30.59
CA GLN A 108 -15.45 45.88 30.40
C GLN A 108 -14.95 45.85 28.96
N ASN A 109 -14.90 44.68 28.34
CA ASN A 109 -14.54 44.54 26.92
C ASN A 109 -15.53 45.29 26.04
N LEU A 110 -16.83 45.05 26.23
CA LEU A 110 -17.90 45.70 25.47
C LEU A 110 -17.86 47.23 25.61
N LYS A 111 -17.46 47.76 26.77
CA LYS A 111 -17.27 49.20 27.00
C LYS A 111 -16.18 49.84 26.16
N THR A 112 -15.20 49.07 25.70
CA THR A 112 -14.18 49.60 24.79
C THR A 112 -14.68 49.75 23.34
N VAL A 113 -15.73 48.99 22.98
CA VAL A 113 -16.22 48.87 21.60
C VAL A 113 -17.54 49.62 21.40
N VAL A 114 -18.44 49.58 22.38
CA VAL A 114 -19.82 50.09 22.27
C VAL A 114 -19.94 51.45 22.93
N GLN A 115 -20.15 52.49 22.13
CA GLN A 115 -20.36 53.86 22.61
C GLN A 115 -21.86 54.16 22.68
N SER A 116 -22.43 54.11 23.89
CA SER A 116 -23.86 54.43 24.12
C SER A 116 -24.10 54.92 25.53
N GLU A 117 -24.77 56.07 25.67
CA GLU A 117 -25.14 56.64 26.98
C GLU A 117 -26.03 55.67 27.79
N LYS A 118 -26.92 54.92 27.12
CA LYS A 118 -27.76 53.90 27.75
C LYS A 118 -26.90 52.75 28.30
N PHE A 119 -25.91 52.30 27.54
CA PHE A 119 -24.99 51.24 27.98
C PHE A 119 -24.08 51.71 29.12
N ASP A 120 -23.49 52.90 29.03
CA ASP A 120 -22.62 53.46 30.07
C ASP A 120 -23.34 53.60 31.41
N ARG A 121 -24.62 53.99 31.37
CA ARG A 121 -25.48 54.01 32.55
C ARG A 121 -25.67 52.60 33.13
N LEU A 122 -26.07 51.63 32.31
CA LEU A 122 -26.29 50.24 32.76
C LEU A 122 -25.01 49.59 33.30
N TYR A 123 -23.87 49.84 32.66
CA TYR A 123 -22.55 49.41 33.13
C TYR A 123 -22.25 49.96 34.52
N THR A 124 -22.48 51.26 34.73
CA THR A 124 -22.22 51.93 36.01
C THR A 124 -23.17 51.42 37.10
N GLU A 125 -24.46 51.22 36.78
CA GLU A 125 -25.45 50.63 37.69
C GLU A 125 -25.06 49.19 38.07
N PHE A 126 -24.52 48.41 37.12
CA PHE A 126 -24.02 47.05 37.36
C PHE A 126 -22.83 47.07 38.34
N GLU A 127 -21.83 47.91 38.08
CA GLU A 127 -20.63 48.05 38.91
C GLU A 127 -20.96 48.48 40.35
N GLN A 128 -21.88 49.45 40.51
CA GLN A 128 -22.38 49.84 41.83
C GLN A 128 -23.08 48.70 42.55
N SER A 129 -23.83 47.87 41.81
CA SER A 129 -24.57 46.75 42.38
C SER A 129 -23.66 45.64 42.92
N LEU A 130 -22.43 45.50 42.40
CA LEU A 130 -21.44 44.55 42.93
C LEU A 130 -21.03 44.84 44.38
N ASN A 131 -21.05 46.11 44.79
CA ASN A 131 -20.60 46.58 46.12
C ASN A 131 -21.70 46.54 47.19
N ILE A 132 -22.91 46.08 46.87
CA ILE A 132 -24.01 45.98 47.83
C ILE A 132 -23.70 44.86 48.82
N ALA A 133 -23.76 45.13 50.13
CA ALA A 133 -23.48 44.13 51.17
C ALA A 133 -24.57 43.03 51.25
N ASP A 134 -25.84 43.42 51.18
CA ASP A 134 -26.99 42.51 51.19
C ASP A 134 -27.03 41.65 49.91
N ALA A 135 -26.94 40.34 50.07
CA ALA A 135 -26.88 39.39 48.97
C ALA A 135 -28.19 39.30 48.17
N ASP A 136 -29.34 39.41 48.83
CA ASP A 136 -30.64 39.31 48.17
C ASP A 136 -30.96 40.59 47.39
N LEU A 137 -30.64 41.76 47.98
CA LEU A 137 -30.78 43.03 47.28
C LEU A 137 -29.83 43.12 46.08
N ARG A 138 -28.58 42.68 46.25
CA ARG A 138 -27.59 42.58 45.18
C ARG A 138 -28.09 41.69 44.04
N ARG A 139 -28.64 40.52 44.39
CA ARG A 139 -29.20 39.57 43.43
C ARG A 139 -30.27 40.20 42.53
N ILE A 140 -31.28 40.82 43.15
CA ILE A 140 -32.43 41.42 42.46
C ILE A 140 -31.99 42.55 41.54
N LYS A 141 -31.12 43.45 42.02
CA LYS A 141 -30.63 44.57 41.21
C LYS A 141 -29.82 44.09 40.00
N ILE A 142 -28.89 43.17 40.21
CA ILE A 142 -28.06 42.64 39.12
C ILE A 142 -28.92 41.93 38.08
N GLU A 143 -29.88 41.11 38.48
CA GLU A 143 -30.78 40.43 37.53
C GLU A 143 -31.61 41.42 36.72
N SER A 144 -32.12 42.49 37.36
CA SER A 144 -32.84 43.56 36.65
C SER A 144 -31.97 44.34 35.66
N ILE A 145 -30.68 44.53 35.98
CA ILE A 145 -29.74 45.23 35.09
C ILE A 145 -29.35 44.32 33.92
N LEU A 146 -29.11 43.03 34.18
CA LEU A 146 -28.81 42.04 33.16
C LEU A 146 -29.95 41.88 32.15
N PHE A 147 -31.20 41.92 32.62
CA PHE A 147 -32.36 41.94 31.73
C PHE A 147 -32.35 43.15 30.78
N GLN A 148 -32.05 44.34 31.30
CA GLN A 148 -31.95 45.57 30.50
C GLN A 148 -30.76 45.57 29.55
N LEU A 149 -29.64 44.96 29.96
CA LEU A 149 -28.46 44.78 29.11
C LEU A 149 -28.76 43.81 27.96
N ASN A 150 -29.38 42.67 28.24
CA ASN A 150 -29.78 41.72 27.19
C ASN A 150 -30.77 42.36 26.19
N ASP A 151 -31.76 43.10 26.68
CA ASP A 151 -32.69 43.86 25.82
C ASP A 151 -31.96 44.88 24.95
N PHE A 152 -31.03 45.64 25.54
CA PHE A 152 -30.21 46.59 24.81
C PHE A 152 -29.36 45.94 23.71
N PHE A 153 -28.68 44.83 24.02
CA PHE A 153 -27.81 44.12 23.07
C PHE A 153 -28.58 43.30 22.04
N SER A 154 -29.84 42.93 22.30
CA SER A 154 -30.66 42.14 21.35
C SER A 154 -30.91 42.82 20.00
N VAL A 155 -30.72 44.14 19.92
CA VAL A 155 -30.92 44.95 18.71
C VAL A 155 -29.59 45.25 17.99
N LEU A 156 -28.45 44.85 18.57
CA LEU A 156 -27.12 45.04 18.00
C LEU A 156 -26.68 43.80 17.22
N GLU A 157 -25.64 43.96 16.41
CA GLU A 157 -25.03 42.83 15.68
C GLU A 157 -24.41 41.85 16.68
N GLU A 158 -24.64 40.55 16.46
CA GLU A 158 -24.11 39.50 17.34
C GLU A 158 -22.58 39.50 17.29
N THR A 159 -21.95 39.69 18.45
CA THR A 159 -20.52 39.52 18.66
C THR A 159 -20.28 38.44 19.69
N ASP A 160 -19.06 37.87 19.72
CA ASP A 160 -18.69 36.84 20.71
C ASP A 160 -18.92 37.34 22.14
N ASP A 161 -18.50 38.57 22.47
CA ASP A 161 -18.74 39.17 23.80
C ASP A 161 -20.25 39.37 24.11
N ILE A 162 -21.08 39.68 23.12
CA ILE A 162 -22.54 39.82 23.32
C ILE A 162 -23.17 38.45 23.59
N ASN A 163 -22.75 37.41 22.85
CA ASN A 163 -23.23 36.05 23.05
C ASN A 163 -22.80 35.51 24.43
N ASP A 164 -21.54 35.73 24.81
CA ASP A 164 -21.02 35.38 26.13
C ASP A 164 -21.81 36.08 27.25
N LEU A 165 -22.13 37.37 27.08
CA LEU A 165 -22.95 38.11 28.04
C LEU A 165 -24.35 37.50 28.18
N ILE A 166 -25.00 37.15 27.08
CA ILE A 166 -26.33 36.53 27.07
C ILE A 166 -26.30 35.18 27.80
N GLU A 167 -25.31 34.33 27.51
CA GLU A 167 -25.14 33.02 28.15
C GLU A 167 -24.90 33.17 29.66
N LEU A 168 -23.97 34.03 30.04
CA LEU A 168 -23.65 34.29 31.45
C LEU A 168 -24.84 34.91 32.20
N SER A 169 -25.61 35.77 31.54
CA SER A 169 -26.84 36.36 32.07
C SER A 169 -27.91 35.29 32.34
N GLU A 170 -28.12 34.36 31.41
CA GLU A 170 -29.05 33.24 31.61
C GLU A 170 -28.56 32.31 32.73
N LYS A 171 -27.26 32.02 32.79
CA LYS A 171 -26.64 31.26 33.89
C LYS A 171 -26.87 31.92 35.24
N TYR A 172 -26.73 33.25 35.32
CA TYR A 172 -26.99 34.00 36.55
C TYR A 172 -28.47 33.94 36.94
N SER A 173 -29.39 34.17 36.00
CA SER A 173 -30.83 34.08 36.24
C SER A 173 -31.23 32.66 36.67
N PHE A 174 -30.68 31.62 36.05
CA PHE A 174 -30.92 30.23 36.41
C PHE A 174 -30.59 29.96 37.89
N ILE A 175 -29.41 30.39 38.37
CA ILE A 175 -29.02 30.23 39.78
C ILE A 175 -29.98 31.01 40.70
N ASN A 176 -30.49 32.16 40.27
CA ASN A 176 -31.46 32.94 41.04
C ASN A 176 -32.82 32.27 41.10
N ARG A 177 -33.33 31.73 39.98
CA ARG A 177 -34.60 31.00 39.92
C ARG A 177 -34.59 29.82 40.88
N LEU A 178 -33.47 29.10 40.99
CA LEU A 178 -33.31 27.98 41.92
C LEU A 178 -33.33 28.39 43.40
N SER A 179 -33.12 29.66 43.71
CA SER A 179 -33.24 30.18 45.08
C SER A 179 -34.70 30.36 45.52
N LEU A 180 -35.68 30.23 44.60
CA LEU A 180 -37.10 30.36 44.87
C LEU A 180 -37.75 29.00 45.19
N PRO A 181 -38.68 28.92 46.16
CA PRO A 181 -39.38 27.68 46.49
C PRO A 181 -40.10 27.08 45.29
N GLY A 182 -39.96 25.76 45.08
CA GLY A 182 -40.66 25.00 44.03
C GLY A 182 -40.08 25.13 42.62
N LYS A 183 -39.16 26.07 42.36
CA LYS A 183 -38.49 26.20 41.05
C LYS A 183 -37.47 25.10 40.78
N GLU A 184 -36.80 24.61 41.82
CA GLU A 184 -35.90 23.44 41.71
C GLU A 184 -36.63 22.22 41.15
N ALA A 185 -37.80 21.88 41.69
CA ALA A 185 -38.59 20.74 41.23
C ALA A 185 -39.00 20.87 39.75
N ALA A 186 -39.29 22.09 39.29
CA ALA A 186 -39.63 22.35 37.89
C ALA A 186 -38.42 22.17 36.96
N GLU A 187 -37.22 22.62 37.35
CA GLU A 187 -36.00 22.42 36.57
C GLU A 187 -35.57 20.95 36.54
N ILE A 188 -35.67 20.24 37.67
CA ILE A 188 -35.44 18.78 37.71
C ILE A 188 -36.41 18.09 36.74
N GLN A 189 -37.70 18.42 36.78
CA GLN A 189 -38.68 17.84 35.88
C GLN A 189 -38.35 18.10 34.41
N LYS A 190 -37.88 19.31 34.07
CA LYS A 190 -37.44 19.67 32.71
C LYS A 190 -36.26 18.80 32.25
N ILE A 191 -35.26 18.62 33.11
CA ILE A 191 -34.11 17.75 32.82
C ILE A 191 -34.57 16.30 32.63
N LEU A 192 -35.40 15.77 33.53
CA LEU A 192 -35.91 14.40 33.44
C LEU A 192 -36.68 14.16 32.13
N ILE A 193 -37.52 15.10 31.70
CA ILE A 193 -38.20 15.02 30.38
C ILE A 193 -37.18 15.01 29.24
N GLY A 194 -36.12 15.81 29.31
CA GLY A 194 -35.01 15.79 28.35
C GLY A 194 -34.30 14.43 28.30
N MET A 195 -34.04 13.85 29.47
CA MET A 195 -33.45 12.52 29.60
C MET A 195 -34.34 11.43 29.00
N ASP A 196 -35.66 11.48 29.22
CA ASP A 196 -36.59 10.49 28.66
C ASP A 196 -36.62 10.56 27.13
N LYS A 197 -36.65 11.78 26.57
CA LYS A 197 -36.58 11.99 25.11
C LYS A 197 -35.27 11.47 24.52
N LYS A 198 -34.14 11.77 25.16
CA LYS A 198 -32.83 11.27 24.71
C LYS A 198 -32.70 9.76 24.87
N MET A 199 -33.23 9.18 25.94
CA MET A 199 -33.25 7.73 26.11
C MET A 199 -34.11 7.04 25.04
N LEU A 200 -35.27 7.62 24.70
CA LEU A 200 -36.07 7.13 23.59
C LEU A 200 -35.28 7.16 22.28
N GLU A 201 -34.60 8.27 21.97
CA GLU A 201 -33.74 8.41 20.80
C GLU A 201 -32.63 7.35 20.77
N ILE A 202 -31.93 7.12 21.90
CA ILE A 202 -30.89 6.09 22.03
C ILE A 202 -31.46 4.70 21.74
N VAL A 203 -32.64 4.39 22.27
CA VAL A 203 -33.26 3.07 22.08
C VAL A 203 -33.78 2.87 20.66
N GLU A 204 -34.33 3.89 20.03
CA GLU A 204 -34.86 3.84 18.66
C GLU A 204 -33.73 3.80 17.61
N THR A 205 -32.68 4.62 17.78
CA THR A 205 -31.58 4.75 16.80
C THR A 205 -30.46 3.75 17.02
N ASN A 206 -30.34 3.19 18.23
CA ASN A 206 -29.27 2.31 18.66
C ASN A 206 -27.86 2.80 18.21
N PRO A 207 -27.35 3.90 18.78
CA PRO A 207 -26.07 4.45 18.39
C PRO A 207 -24.88 3.50 18.63
N PHE A 208 -25.07 2.50 19.50
CA PHE A 208 -24.08 1.46 19.78
C PHE A 208 -23.92 0.45 18.64
N ALA A 209 -24.96 0.25 17.82
CA ALA A 209 -24.85 -0.58 16.62
C ALA A 209 -23.89 0.04 15.59
N MET A 210 -23.93 1.37 15.46
CA MET A 210 -23.06 2.10 14.53
C MET A 210 -21.58 2.03 14.93
N SER A 211 -21.30 1.96 16.23
CA SER A 211 -19.94 1.84 16.77
C SER A 211 -19.47 0.40 16.96
N GLY A 212 -20.31 -0.60 16.66
CA GLY A 212 -20.00 -2.02 16.88
C GLY A 212 -20.05 -2.46 18.35
N GLN A 213 -20.60 -1.64 19.23
CA GLN A 213 -20.62 -1.84 20.68
C GLN A 213 -21.99 -2.33 21.21
N ASN A 214 -22.68 -3.18 20.44
CA ASN A 214 -24.00 -3.70 20.83
C ASN A 214 -24.02 -4.35 22.22
N GLU A 215 -22.91 -4.98 22.63
CA GLU A 215 -22.76 -5.58 23.97
C GLU A 215 -22.85 -4.54 25.10
N ASN A 216 -22.34 -3.32 24.87
CA ASN A 216 -22.44 -2.22 25.83
C ASN A 216 -23.89 -1.77 25.99
N PHE A 217 -24.65 -1.69 24.89
CA PHE A 217 -26.07 -1.36 24.96
C PHE A 217 -26.88 -2.44 25.68
N SER A 218 -26.63 -3.71 25.38
CA SER A 218 -27.25 -4.83 26.11
C SER A 218 -26.93 -4.78 27.60
N SER A 219 -25.67 -4.50 27.96
CA SER A 219 -25.24 -4.36 29.35
C SER A 219 -25.98 -3.23 30.08
N ILE A 220 -26.16 -2.07 29.43
CA ILE A 220 -26.97 -0.96 29.96
C ILE A 220 -28.40 -1.44 30.21
N GLN A 221 -29.02 -2.11 29.22
CA GLN A 221 -30.40 -2.57 29.31
C GLN A 221 -30.59 -3.59 30.43
N GLU A 222 -29.71 -4.57 30.55
CA GLU A 222 -29.78 -5.61 31.59
C GLU A 222 -29.68 -5.00 32.99
N ARG A 223 -28.70 -4.11 33.21
CA ARG A 223 -28.47 -3.46 34.50
C ARG A 223 -29.65 -2.59 34.92
N ILE A 224 -30.14 -1.73 34.03
CA ILE A 224 -31.28 -0.84 34.38
C ILE A 224 -32.58 -1.63 34.54
N LYS A 225 -32.79 -2.70 33.75
CA LYS A 225 -33.96 -3.57 33.91
C LYS A 225 -33.88 -4.36 35.20
N ALA A 226 -32.71 -4.84 35.62
CA ALA A 226 -32.55 -5.52 36.90
C ALA A 226 -32.95 -4.61 38.07
N GLU A 227 -32.43 -3.37 38.08
CA GLU A 227 -32.83 -2.34 39.05
C GLU A 227 -34.34 -2.07 39.05
N TYR A 228 -34.92 -1.96 37.85
CA TYR A 228 -36.35 -1.74 37.67
C TYR A 228 -37.18 -2.90 38.21
N GLN A 229 -36.85 -4.15 37.89
CA GLN A 229 -37.62 -5.31 38.32
C GLN A 229 -37.53 -5.54 39.83
N ALA A 230 -36.38 -5.26 40.45
CA ALA A 230 -36.18 -5.43 41.88
C ALA A 230 -37.04 -4.48 42.73
N HIS A 231 -37.36 -3.28 42.22
CA HIS A 231 -37.97 -2.22 43.00
C HIS A 231 -39.32 -1.70 42.46
N LYS A 232 -39.78 -2.19 41.29
CA LYS A 232 -41.05 -1.74 40.70
C LYS A 232 -42.26 -2.14 41.56
N THR A 233 -43.26 -1.27 41.56
CA THR A 233 -44.63 -1.60 42.01
C THR A 233 -45.59 -1.41 40.85
N LYS A 234 -46.66 -2.23 40.78
CA LYS A 234 -47.61 -2.20 39.66
C LYS A 234 -48.26 -0.83 39.49
N ALA A 235 -48.64 -0.17 40.58
CA ALA A 235 -49.23 1.16 40.56
C ALA A 235 -48.27 2.22 39.97
N ARG A 236 -46.98 2.11 40.28
CA ARG A 236 -45.96 3.05 39.83
C ARG A 236 -45.56 2.84 38.36
N ASP A 237 -45.49 1.59 37.90
CA ASP A 237 -45.29 1.28 36.46
C ASP A 237 -46.40 1.93 35.61
N ILE A 238 -47.67 1.77 36.02
CA ILE A 238 -48.81 2.38 35.33
C ILE A 238 -48.67 3.91 35.30
N LYS A 239 -48.36 4.53 36.45
CA LYS A 239 -48.20 5.98 36.54
C LYS A 239 -47.09 6.51 35.62
N VAL A 240 -45.91 5.88 35.63
CA VAL A 240 -44.78 6.30 34.80
C VAL A 240 -45.12 6.20 33.30
N ARG A 241 -45.83 5.14 32.88
CA ARG A 241 -46.28 5.00 31.48
C ARG A 241 -47.23 6.12 31.08
N GLN A 242 -48.24 6.40 31.91
CA GLN A 242 -49.18 7.50 31.65
C GLN A 242 -48.48 8.86 31.58
N GLU A 243 -47.52 9.11 32.47
CA GLU A 243 -46.72 10.34 32.45
C GLU A 243 -45.90 10.45 31.16
N LEU A 244 -45.24 9.36 30.73
CA LEU A 244 -44.45 9.34 29.51
C LEU A 244 -45.31 9.51 28.24
N ASP A 245 -46.47 8.86 28.16
CA ASP A 245 -47.39 8.95 27.03
C ASP A 245 -47.78 10.41 26.74
N ALA A 246 -47.96 11.22 27.79
CA ALA A 246 -48.40 12.60 27.70
C ALA A 246 -47.43 13.55 26.96
N TYR A 247 -46.13 13.24 26.89
CA TYR A 247 -45.13 14.11 26.25
C TYR A 247 -44.19 13.42 25.27
N LEU A 248 -44.17 12.09 25.21
CA LEU A 248 -43.45 11.36 24.17
C LEU A 248 -44.31 11.11 22.92
N ASN A 249 -45.65 11.13 23.03
CA ASN A 249 -46.58 10.91 21.91
C ASN A 249 -46.23 9.64 21.09
N ARG A 250 -46.09 8.50 21.77
CA ARG A 250 -45.73 7.21 21.17
C ARG A 250 -46.71 6.12 21.60
N ASP A 251 -47.21 5.34 20.64
CA ASP A 251 -48.15 4.23 20.90
C ASP A 251 -47.55 3.12 21.77
N ARG A 252 -46.24 2.87 21.62
CA ARG A 252 -45.53 1.84 22.38
C ARG A 252 -44.18 2.34 22.84
N ILE A 253 -44.07 2.57 24.14
CA ILE A 253 -42.82 2.99 24.76
C ILE A 253 -41.94 1.76 25.06
N PRO A 254 -40.66 1.76 24.62
CA PRO A 254 -39.73 0.67 24.92
C PRO A 254 -39.54 0.47 26.42
N SER A 255 -39.43 -0.79 26.86
CA SER A 255 -39.27 -1.13 28.29
C SER A 255 -38.03 -0.50 28.94
N THR A 256 -36.95 -0.33 28.18
CA THR A 256 -35.72 0.35 28.64
C THR A 256 -35.99 1.82 28.98
N VAL A 257 -36.76 2.53 28.16
CA VAL A 257 -37.14 3.94 28.41
C VAL A 257 -37.97 4.03 29.68
N VAL A 258 -38.95 3.13 29.85
CA VAL A 258 -39.77 3.06 31.07
C VAL A 258 -38.90 2.80 32.31
N ALA A 259 -37.93 1.87 32.22
CA ALA A 259 -37.04 1.54 33.33
C ALA A 259 -36.19 2.73 33.77
N PHE A 260 -35.58 3.47 32.82
CA PHE A 260 -34.84 4.69 33.11
C PHE A 260 -35.73 5.80 33.67
N SER A 261 -36.90 6.02 33.06
CA SER A 261 -37.85 7.03 33.52
C SER A 261 -38.30 6.80 34.95
N TRP A 262 -38.58 5.53 35.28
CA TRP A 262 -38.91 5.10 36.63
C TRP A 262 -37.74 5.30 37.60
N PHE A 263 -36.53 4.90 37.20
CA PHE A 263 -35.33 4.98 38.03
C PHE A 263 -35.07 6.41 38.51
N TRP A 264 -35.12 7.38 37.59
CA TRP A 264 -34.87 8.78 37.95
C TRP A 264 -36.00 9.39 38.78
N ARG A 265 -37.25 8.97 38.56
CA ARG A 265 -38.43 9.40 39.31
C ARG A 265 -38.69 8.62 40.61
N ASP A 266 -37.73 7.78 41.02
CA ASP A 266 -37.85 7.00 42.24
C ASP A 266 -37.69 7.85 43.51
N SER A 267 -38.79 8.24 44.14
CA SER A 267 -38.85 8.96 45.43
C SER A 267 -38.24 8.21 46.62
N ASN A 268 -38.01 6.90 46.53
CA ASN A 268 -37.47 6.11 47.64
C ASN A 268 -35.95 6.27 47.78
N ARG A 269 -35.27 6.77 46.75
CA ARG A 269 -33.82 7.00 46.72
C ARG A 269 -33.51 8.47 46.48
N SER A 270 -32.45 8.96 47.12
CA SER A 270 -31.95 10.31 46.87
C SER A 270 -31.45 10.45 45.42
N ILE A 271 -31.32 11.68 44.92
CA ILE A 271 -30.76 11.91 43.58
C ILE A 271 -29.27 11.53 43.58
N GLU A 272 -28.59 11.82 44.68
CA GLU A 272 -27.19 11.53 44.91
C GLU A 272 -26.89 10.02 44.83
N ASP A 273 -27.73 9.18 45.43
CA ASP A 273 -27.60 7.72 45.35
C ASP A 273 -27.83 7.20 43.91
N LYS A 274 -28.79 7.79 43.18
CA LYS A 274 -29.07 7.40 41.79
C LYS A 274 -27.92 7.77 40.86
N VAL A 275 -27.36 8.97 41.03
CA VAL A 275 -26.17 9.41 40.29
C VAL A 275 -25.00 8.49 40.60
N ALA A 276 -24.75 8.18 41.88
CA ALA A 276 -23.67 7.28 42.27
C ALA A 276 -23.84 5.89 41.63
N PHE A 277 -25.07 5.35 41.64
CA PHE A 277 -25.39 4.10 40.93
C PHE A 277 -25.08 4.22 39.43
N PHE A 278 -25.56 5.28 38.76
CA PHE A 278 -25.35 5.48 37.34
C PHE A 278 -23.85 5.57 36.99
N ASN A 279 -23.08 6.37 37.74
CA ASN A 279 -21.66 6.55 37.53
C ASN A 279 -20.88 5.25 37.68
N ASN A 280 -21.23 4.44 38.68
CA ASN A 280 -20.52 3.20 38.96
C ASN A 280 -20.92 2.03 38.05
N ASN A 281 -22.14 2.02 37.51
CA ASN A 281 -22.68 0.84 36.80
C ASN A 281 -23.02 1.07 35.33
N LEU A 282 -23.24 2.31 34.90
CA LEU A 282 -23.79 2.62 33.58
C LEU A 282 -22.93 3.60 32.79
N ARG A 283 -22.38 4.64 33.42
CA ARG A 283 -21.70 5.76 32.76
C ARG A 283 -20.59 5.32 31.81
N ILE A 284 -19.76 4.35 32.23
CA ILE A 284 -18.69 3.80 31.39
C ILE A 284 -19.18 3.32 30.02
N TYR A 285 -20.34 2.67 29.94
CA TYR A 285 -20.88 2.18 28.68
C TYR A 285 -21.34 3.32 27.77
N PHE A 286 -21.91 4.40 28.32
CA PHE A 286 -22.28 5.59 27.55
C PHE A 286 -21.06 6.34 27.04
N ASP A 287 -20.03 6.48 27.89
CA ASP A 287 -18.80 7.21 27.57
C ASP A 287 -17.91 6.46 26.56
N LEU A 288 -17.96 5.12 26.56
CA LEU A 288 -17.27 4.29 25.57
C LEU A 288 -17.89 4.40 24.18
N ASN A 289 -19.19 4.75 24.09
CA ASN A 289 -19.86 4.87 22.81
C ASN A 289 -19.34 6.09 22.03
N TYR A 290 -19.04 5.86 20.75
CA TYR A 290 -18.45 6.88 19.90
C TYR A 290 -19.11 6.90 18.53
N TYR A 291 -19.01 8.04 17.86
CA TYR A 291 -19.25 8.17 16.44
C TYR A 291 -17.92 8.19 15.70
N ARG A 292 -17.88 7.59 14.52
CA ARG A 292 -16.68 7.62 13.67
C ARG A 292 -17.01 8.35 12.39
N ALA A 293 -16.27 9.42 12.11
CA ALA A 293 -16.43 10.21 10.90
C ALA A 293 -16.25 9.35 9.65
N ILE A 294 -17.07 9.64 8.64
CA ILE A 294 -17.03 9.00 7.33
C ILE A 294 -16.41 9.99 6.33
N ALA A 295 -15.38 9.54 5.61
CA ALA A 295 -14.71 10.32 4.59
C ALA A 295 -15.58 10.42 3.31
N PRO A 296 -15.27 11.33 2.37
CA PRO A 296 -16.05 11.52 1.13
C PRO A 296 -16.13 10.26 0.25
N ASP A 297 -15.25 9.28 0.45
CA ASP A 297 -15.23 7.99 -0.24
C ASP A 297 -16.21 6.96 0.36
N GLY A 298 -16.96 7.34 1.41
CA GLY A 298 -17.91 6.48 2.11
C GLY A 298 -17.26 5.50 3.10
N LYS A 299 -15.95 5.55 3.31
CA LYS A 299 -15.24 4.73 4.29
C LYS A 299 -15.00 5.50 5.59
N PRO A 300 -14.78 4.82 6.73
CA PRO A 300 -14.38 5.50 7.95
C PRO A 300 -13.07 6.28 7.77
N VAL A 301 -12.97 7.45 8.41
CA VAL A 301 -11.76 8.28 8.40
C VAL A 301 -10.58 7.51 8.98
N ASN A 302 -9.43 7.59 8.29
CA ASN A 302 -8.23 6.81 8.59
C ASN A 302 -6.97 7.58 8.14
N HIS A 303 -6.40 8.39 9.03
CA HIS A 303 -5.25 9.25 8.73
C HIS A 303 -3.90 8.68 9.19
N TYR A 304 -3.76 7.35 9.25
CA TYR A 304 -2.54 6.70 9.73
C TYR A 304 -1.25 7.10 9.00
N LEU A 305 -1.34 7.60 7.76
CA LEU A 305 -0.18 8.10 7.03
C LEU A 305 0.54 9.21 7.82
N LEU A 306 -0.16 10.01 8.64
CA LEU A 306 0.48 11.01 9.50
C LEU A 306 1.50 10.40 10.46
N LEU A 307 1.19 9.23 11.05
CA LEU A 307 2.09 8.53 11.96
C LEU A 307 3.15 7.71 11.22
N ASP A 308 2.79 7.16 10.05
CA ASP A 308 3.69 6.34 9.25
C ASP A 308 4.68 7.14 8.41
N ALA A 309 4.40 8.41 8.11
CA ALA A 309 5.18 9.24 7.19
C ALA A 309 6.67 9.37 7.58
N PRO A 310 7.05 9.58 8.86
CA PRO A 310 8.46 9.63 9.25
C PRO A 310 9.20 8.33 8.96
N PHE A 311 8.56 7.18 9.21
CA PHE A 311 9.13 5.87 8.89
C PHE A 311 9.24 5.68 7.37
N LEU A 312 8.19 6.00 6.63
CA LEU A 312 8.19 5.92 5.17
C LEU A 312 9.31 6.78 4.57
N ALA A 313 9.46 8.02 5.02
CA ALA A 313 10.52 8.92 4.58
C ALA A 313 11.91 8.36 4.88
N PHE A 314 12.11 7.77 6.06
CA PHE A 314 13.35 7.10 6.43
C PHE A 314 13.66 5.94 5.47
N PHE A 315 12.73 5.01 5.27
CA PHE A 315 12.94 3.85 4.41
C PHE A 315 13.12 4.22 2.95
N LEU A 316 12.38 5.22 2.46
CA LEU A 316 12.51 5.72 1.09
C LEU A 316 13.91 6.30 0.87
N THR A 317 14.41 7.08 1.84
CA THR A 317 15.75 7.67 1.81
C THR A 317 16.83 6.61 1.86
N GLU A 318 16.71 5.64 2.77
CA GLU A 318 17.66 4.52 2.88
C GLU A 318 17.71 3.71 1.57
N PHE A 319 16.56 3.35 1.01
CA PHE A 319 16.48 2.63 -0.26
C PHE A 319 17.08 3.44 -1.41
N ALA A 320 16.78 4.74 -1.51
CA ALA A 320 17.30 5.61 -2.56
C ALA A 320 18.83 5.75 -2.48
N ILE A 321 19.39 5.91 -1.27
CA ILE A 321 20.84 5.97 -1.06
C ILE A 321 21.48 4.63 -1.45
N SER A 322 20.94 3.51 -0.98
CA SER A 322 21.47 2.18 -1.28
C SER A 322 21.41 1.86 -2.78
N TRP A 323 20.32 2.25 -3.45
CA TRP A 323 20.18 2.14 -4.91
C TRP A 323 21.21 3.00 -5.65
N PHE A 324 21.36 4.26 -5.26
CA PHE A 324 22.34 5.17 -5.85
C PHE A 324 23.78 4.67 -5.69
N LEU A 325 24.13 4.14 -4.51
CA LEU A 325 25.42 3.52 -4.26
C LEU A 325 25.64 2.28 -5.13
N ALA A 326 24.62 1.46 -5.35
CA ALA A 326 24.69 0.28 -6.23
C ALA A 326 24.94 0.67 -7.70
N ILE A 327 24.31 1.76 -8.17
CA ILE A 327 24.57 2.32 -9.50
C ILE A 327 26.03 2.79 -9.60
N ARG A 328 26.51 3.54 -8.61
CA ARG A 328 27.91 4.03 -8.60
C ARG A 328 28.94 2.91 -8.55
N LYS A 329 28.66 1.84 -7.81
CA LYS A 329 29.55 0.67 -7.68
C LYS A 329 29.41 -0.32 -8.84
N LYS A 330 28.49 -0.11 -9.79
CA LYS A 330 28.17 -1.03 -10.89
C LYS A 330 27.92 -2.47 -10.41
N SER A 331 27.24 -2.62 -9.26
CA SER A 331 26.96 -3.93 -8.67
C SER A 331 26.02 -4.80 -9.52
N TYR A 332 25.27 -4.17 -10.43
CA TYR A 332 24.32 -4.82 -11.32
C TYR A 332 24.57 -4.39 -12.77
N ILE A 333 24.20 -5.26 -13.72
CA ILE A 333 24.35 -5.01 -15.16
C ILE A 333 23.55 -3.77 -15.60
N ALA A 334 22.38 -3.55 -15.01
CA ALA A 334 21.52 -2.40 -15.27
C ALA A 334 20.98 -1.81 -13.95
N TRP A 335 20.72 -0.50 -13.94
CA TRP A 335 20.30 0.24 -12.75
C TRP A 335 18.94 -0.21 -12.19
N PHE A 336 17.99 -0.58 -13.06
CA PHE A 336 16.63 -1.01 -12.67
C PHE A 336 16.61 -2.41 -12.05
N LEU A 337 17.69 -3.19 -12.16
CA LEU A 337 17.76 -4.51 -11.54
C LEU A 337 17.78 -4.43 -10.01
N TYR A 338 18.35 -3.37 -9.44
CA TYR A 338 18.42 -3.22 -7.98
C TYR A 338 17.02 -3.26 -7.34
N PRO A 339 16.03 -2.43 -7.73
CA PRO A 339 14.66 -2.56 -7.22
C PRO A 339 14.03 -3.94 -7.42
N VAL A 340 14.36 -4.64 -8.50
CA VAL A 340 13.83 -5.98 -8.79
C VAL A 340 14.41 -7.03 -7.83
N TYR A 341 15.72 -6.99 -7.57
CA TYR A 341 16.35 -7.85 -6.56
C TYR A 341 15.88 -7.53 -5.13
N HIS A 342 15.63 -6.24 -4.87
CA HIS A 342 15.15 -5.73 -3.60
C HIS A 342 13.63 -5.48 -3.61
N TRP A 343 12.87 -6.33 -4.32
CA TRP A 343 11.42 -6.19 -4.45
C TRP A 343 10.70 -6.10 -3.10
N TYR A 344 11.26 -6.76 -2.07
CA TYR A 344 10.76 -6.73 -0.71
C TYR A 344 10.81 -5.33 -0.08
N ASP A 345 11.86 -4.55 -0.37
CA ASP A 345 11.96 -3.16 0.06
C ASP A 345 11.00 -2.29 -0.72
N VAL A 346 10.86 -2.53 -2.03
CA VAL A 346 9.94 -1.78 -2.90
C VAL A 346 8.50 -1.96 -2.45
N LEU A 347 8.04 -3.20 -2.22
CA LEU A 347 6.69 -3.47 -1.72
C LEU A 347 6.47 -2.83 -0.34
N GLY A 348 7.48 -2.89 0.52
CA GLY A 348 7.45 -2.25 1.84
C GLY A 348 7.35 -0.72 1.79
N LEU A 349 7.62 -0.07 0.66
CA LEU A 349 7.55 1.39 0.50
C LEU A 349 6.21 1.90 -0.03
N ILE A 350 5.28 1.02 -0.41
CA ILE A 350 4.01 1.43 -0.99
C ILE A 350 3.15 2.17 0.07
N PRO A 351 2.81 3.45 -0.13
CA PRO A 351 2.14 4.29 0.88
C PRO A 351 0.61 4.14 0.87
N ILE A 352 0.10 2.95 0.57
CA ILE A 352 -1.33 2.68 0.39
C ILE A 352 -1.83 1.83 1.56
N VAL A 353 -2.98 2.20 2.13
CA VAL A 353 -3.54 1.56 3.34
C VAL A 353 -3.85 0.07 3.11
N GLU A 354 -4.40 -0.26 1.95
CA GLU A 354 -4.72 -1.62 1.52
C GLU A 354 -3.48 -2.53 1.42
N PHE A 355 -2.30 -1.92 1.18
CA PHE A 355 -1.03 -2.61 1.02
C PHE A 355 -0.17 -2.60 2.30
N ARG A 356 -0.76 -2.27 3.46
CA ARG A 356 -0.05 -2.29 4.75
C ARG A 356 0.62 -3.61 5.10
N PHE A 357 0.05 -4.72 4.68
CA PHE A 357 0.64 -6.03 4.93
C PHE A 357 2.04 -6.15 4.30
N PHE A 358 2.34 -5.42 3.22
CA PHE A 358 3.69 -5.37 2.66
C PHE A 358 4.71 -4.72 3.59
N ARG A 359 4.30 -3.93 4.59
CA ARG A 359 5.24 -3.44 5.61
C ARG A 359 5.79 -4.57 6.48
N LEU A 360 5.06 -5.69 6.62
CA LEU A 360 5.58 -6.89 7.29
C LEU A 360 6.76 -7.51 6.52
N VAL A 361 6.85 -7.25 5.21
CA VAL A 361 8.00 -7.65 4.40
C VAL A 361 9.29 -6.94 4.85
N ARG A 362 9.22 -5.84 5.62
CA ARG A 362 10.40 -5.22 6.25
C ARG A 362 11.02 -6.10 7.35
N VAL A 363 10.24 -6.97 8.00
CA VAL A 363 10.78 -7.99 8.92
C VAL A 363 11.71 -8.94 8.16
N TYR A 364 11.38 -9.22 6.90
CA TYR A 364 12.24 -10.01 6.02
C TYR A 364 13.55 -9.29 5.67
N LYS A 365 13.52 -7.96 5.44
CA LYS A 365 14.75 -7.15 5.31
C LYS A 365 15.64 -7.29 6.55
N ILE A 366 15.07 -7.17 7.75
CA ILE A 366 15.83 -7.38 9.01
C ILE A 366 16.45 -8.77 9.03
N TYR A 367 15.66 -9.81 8.70
CA TYR A 367 16.14 -11.18 8.69
C TYR A 367 17.35 -11.38 7.76
N LEU A 368 17.29 -10.85 6.54
CA LEU A 368 18.43 -10.90 5.60
C LEU A 368 19.65 -10.11 6.11
N LEU A 369 19.42 -8.94 6.69
CA LEU A 369 20.46 -8.09 7.25
C LEU A 369 21.15 -8.77 8.44
N LEU A 370 20.39 -9.47 9.29
CA LEU A 370 20.93 -10.29 10.39
C LEU A 370 21.69 -11.54 9.89
N GLN A 371 21.32 -12.11 8.74
CA GLN A 371 22.03 -13.26 8.16
C GLN A 371 23.37 -12.90 7.51
N THR A 372 23.48 -11.68 6.99
CA THR A 372 24.66 -11.24 6.22
C THR A 372 25.78 -10.66 7.10
N ASN A 373 25.45 -10.21 8.31
CA ASN A 373 26.42 -9.76 9.31
C ASN A 373 26.59 -10.75 10.47
N GLN A 374 27.72 -10.67 11.18
CA GLN A 374 28.30 -11.68 12.08
C GLN A 374 27.43 -12.11 13.30
N PHE A 375 26.15 -11.75 13.37
CA PHE A 375 25.28 -11.99 14.52
C PHE A 375 24.62 -13.37 14.56
N THR A 376 24.60 -14.16 13.48
CA THR A 376 24.07 -15.53 13.56
C THR A 376 24.79 -16.51 12.65
N ARG A 377 25.83 -17.15 13.21
CA ARG A 377 26.31 -18.48 12.79
C ARG A 377 25.41 -19.61 13.32
N ILE A 378 24.20 -19.30 13.80
CA ILE A 378 23.29 -20.22 14.50
C ILE A 378 21.98 -20.52 13.73
N LEU A 379 21.69 -19.83 12.63
CA LEU A 379 20.55 -20.15 11.76
C LEU A 379 21.04 -20.26 10.31
N GLY A 380 21.88 -21.26 10.06
CA GLY A 380 22.34 -21.64 8.73
C GLY A 380 21.40 -22.66 8.09
N ASN A 381 21.02 -22.41 6.83
CA ASN A 381 20.33 -23.34 5.91
C ASN A 381 18.83 -23.59 6.16
N ASP A 382 18.06 -22.53 6.43
CA ASP A 382 16.59 -22.64 6.57
C ASP A 382 15.85 -22.52 5.21
N LEU A 383 14.69 -23.17 5.11
CA LEU A 383 13.85 -23.34 3.90
C LEU A 383 13.63 -22.04 3.13
N ILE A 384 13.42 -20.95 3.87
CA ILE A 384 13.12 -19.62 3.34
C ILE A 384 14.31 -19.06 2.53
N SER A 385 15.54 -19.26 2.99
CA SER A 385 16.74 -18.79 2.26
C SER A 385 16.93 -19.48 0.90
N ARG A 386 16.46 -20.74 0.78
CA ARG A 386 16.49 -21.51 -0.48
C ARG A 386 15.42 -21.01 -1.45
N SER A 387 14.20 -20.77 -0.98
CA SER A 387 13.11 -20.25 -1.81
C SER A 387 13.42 -18.89 -2.44
N ILE A 388 14.05 -17.97 -1.71
CA ILE A 388 14.39 -16.66 -2.29
C ILE A 388 15.52 -16.75 -3.32
N ARG A 389 16.58 -17.54 -3.07
CA ARG A 389 17.60 -17.76 -4.11
C ARG A 389 16.99 -18.36 -5.37
N TYR A 390 16.03 -19.28 -5.20
CA TYR A 390 15.29 -19.89 -6.30
C TYR A 390 14.50 -18.84 -7.10
N TYR A 391 13.63 -18.05 -6.47
CA TYR A 391 12.86 -17.02 -7.19
C TYR A 391 13.73 -15.90 -7.77
N SER A 392 14.78 -15.46 -7.06
CA SER A 392 15.71 -14.45 -7.56
C SER A 392 16.51 -14.95 -8.77
N ASN A 393 16.89 -16.22 -8.79
CA ASN A 393 17.57 -16.83 -9.94
C ASN A 393 16.60 -16.98 -11.13
N ILE A 394 15.34 -17.37 -10.88
CA ILE A 394 14.30 -17.43 -11.92
C ILE A 394 14.05 -16.05 -12.54
N ILE A 395 13.88 -15.01 -11.72
CA ILE A 395 13.67 -13.64 -12.21
C ILE A 395 14.89 -13.14 -13.02
N LYS A 396 16.11 -13.48 -12.58
CA LYS A 396 17.34 -13.16 -13.30
C LYS A 396 17.38 -13.83 -14.69
N GLU A 397 16.98 -15.09 -14.77
CA GLU A 397 16.95 -15.86 -16.01
C GLU A 397 15.88 -15.32 -16.97
N GLU A 398 14.64 -15.14 -16.49
CA GLU A 398 13.53 -14.68 -17.31
C GLU A 398 13.76 -13.25 -17.87
N ILE A 399 14.34 -12.33 -17.09
CA ILE A 399 14.67 -10.99 -17.57
C ILE A 399 15.82 -11.04 -18.59
N SER A 400 16.82 -11.89 -18.38
CA SER A 400 17.93 -12.08 -19.32
C SER A 400 17.43 -12.64 -20.65
N ASP A 401 16.49 -13.58 -20.63
CA ASP A 401 15.89 -14.18 -21.82
C ASP A 401 15.06 -13.16 -22.59
N LEU A 402 14.25 -12.34 -21.90
CA LEU A 402 13.49 -11.26 -22.53
C LEU A 402 14.39 -10.24 -23.24
N VAL A 403 15.47 -9.80 -22.57
CA VAL A 403 16.44 -8.87 -23.17
C VAL A 403 17.14 -9.52 -24.36
N THR A 404 17.48 -10.81 -24.29
CA THR A 404 18.12 -11.53 -25.40
C THR A 404 17.18 -11.68 -26.60
N ILE A 405 15.90 -11.99 -26.37
CA ILE A 405 14.87 -12.04 -27.41
C ILE A 405 14.71 -10.67 -28.08
N GLN A 406 14.77 -9.59 -27.30
CA GLN A 406 14.68 -8.23 -27.83
C GLN A 406 15.88 -7.90 -28.72
N ILE A 407 17.10 -8.19 -28.29
CA ILE A 407 18.33 -8.00 -29.11
C ILE A 407 18.24 -8.81 -30.41
N LEU A 408 17.79 -10.07 -30.35
CA LEU A 408 17.58 -10.91 -31.53
C LEU A 408 16.47 -10.37 -32.43
N THR A 409 15.45 -9.72 -31.88
CA THR A 409 14.38 -9.10 -32.65
C THR A 409 14.87 -7.86 -33.38
N GLU A 410 15.68 -7.02 -32.73
CA GLU A 410 16.35 -5.89 -33.36
C GLU A 410 17.28 -6.35 -34.49
N ALA A 411 18.11 -7.38 -34.24
CA ALA A 411 18.98 -7.96 -35.26
C ALA A 411 18.20 -8.53 -36.45
N GLN A 412 17.04 -9.16 -36.21
CA GLN A 412 16.16 -9.65 -37.28
C GLN A 412 15.60 -8.50 -38.12
N ASN A 413 15.23 -7.39 -37.50
CA ASN A 413 14.73 -6.21 -38.18
C ASN A 413 15.82 -5.54 -39.04
N GLU A 414 17.07 -5.51 -38.54
CA GLU A 414 18.23 -5.06 -39.30
C GLU A 414 18.50 -5.97 -40.52
N VAL A 415 18.42 -7.29 -40.37
CA VAL A 415 18.53 -8.25 -41.48
C VAL A 415 17.44 -8.01 -42.54
N LYS A 416 16.20 -7.77 -42.12
CA LYS A 416 15.06 -7.43 -43.01
C LYS A 416 15.26 -6.07 -43.71
N SER A 417 16.12 -5.20 -43.20
CA SER A 417 16.39 -3.89 -43.79
C SER A 417 17.35 -3.91 -44.98
N GLY A 418 17.99 -5.06 -45.28
CA GLY A 418 18.54 -5.35 -46.61
C GLY A 418 20.06 -5.34 -46.78
N ASN A 419 20.87 -5.14 -45.72
CA ASN A 419 22.34 -5.06 -45.83
C ASN A 419 23.10 -6.30 -45.29
N SER A 420 22.38 -7.39 -45.00
CA SER A 420 22.97 -8.58 -44.36
C SER A 420 23.76 -9.48 -45.32
N LEU A 421 23.39 -9.50 -46.60
CA LEU A 421 24.05 -10.34 -47.61
C LEU A 421 25.44 -9.80 -47.96
N ASP A 422 25.58 -8.49 -48.10
CA ASP A 422 26.86 -7.82 -48.37
C ASP A 422 27.88 -8.06 -47.26
N GLN A 423 27.44 -8.01 -45.99
CA GLN A 423 28.29 -8.32 -44.84
C GLN A 423 28.73 -9.79 -44.82
N PHE A 424 27.82 -10.71 -45.15
CA PHE A 424 28.11 -12.14 -45.21
C PHE A 424 29.13 -12.47 -46.30
N VAL A 425 28.92 -11.95 -47.51
CA VAL A 425 29.83 -12.18 -48.64
C VAL A 425 31.16 -11.46 -48.42
N GLY A 426 31.16 -10.26 -47.85
CA GLY A 426 32.38 -9.57 -47.44
C GLY A 426 33.20 -10.35 -46.41
N ALA A 427 32.54 -11.04 -45.46
CA ALA A 427 33.22 -11.93 -44.52
C ALA A 427 33.81 -13.18 -45.19
N ILE A 428 33.14 -13.73 -46.21
CA ILE A 428 33.67 -14.82 -47.03
C ILE A 428 34.92 -14.36 -47.78
N ASP A 429 34.89 -13.19 -48.41
CA ASP A 429 36.02 -12.63 -49.16
C ASP A 429 37.23 -12.32 -48.26
N GLN A 430 37.00 -11.73 -47.09
CA GLN A 430 38.06 -11.48 -46.09
C GLN A 430 38.77 -12.77 -45.64
N ASN A 431 38.06 -13.90 -45.64
CA ASN A 431 38.57 -15.21 -45.25
C ASN A 431 38.91 -16.11 -46.45
N ARG A 432 39.00 -15.55 -47.67
CA ARG A 432 39.25 -16.27 -48.94
C ARG A 432 40.46 -17.22 -48.89
N SER A 433 41.56 -16.81 -48.26
CA SER A 433 42.77 -17.62 -48.16
C SER A 433 42.57 -18.88 -47.31
N GLU A 434 41.91 -18.76 -46.17
CA GLU A 434 41.58 -19.88 -45.29
C GLU A 434 40.51 -20.77 -45.92
N LEU A 435 39.51 -20.19 -46.60
CA LEU A 435 38.52 -20.95 -47.37
C LEU A 435 39.18 -21.81 -48.44
N LYS A 436 40.10 -21.26 -49.25
CA LYS A 436 40.86 -22.05 -50.24
C LYS A 436 41.55 -23.24 -49.61
N LYS A 437 42.26 -23.00 -48.50
CA LYS A 437 42.99 -24.04 -47.77
C LYS A 437 42.06 -25.14 -47.25
N VAL A 438 40.93 -24.78 -46.64
CA VAL A 438 39.95 -25.74 -46.09
C VAL A 438 39.26 -26.51 -47.21
N VAL A 439 38.82 -25.83 -48.26
CA VAL A 439 38.15 -26.44 -49.42
C VAL A 439 39.09 -27.38 -50.14
N ILE A 440 40.34 -26.98 -50.45
CA ILE A 440 41.33 -27.86 -51.08
C ILE A 440 41.60 -29.08 -50.21
N LYS A 441 41.84 -28.90 -48.90
CA LYS A 441 42.07 -30.01 -47.97
C LYS A 441 40.90 -30.99 -47.93
N ASN A 442 39.67 -30.50 -47.87
CA ASN A 442 38.48 -31.35 -47.84
C ASN A 442 38.13 -31.95 -49.20
N LEU A 443 38.39 -31.25 -50.31
CA LEU A 443 38.24 -31.78 -51.66
C LEU A 443 39.22 -32.92 -51.92
N VAL A 444 40.47 -32.81 -51.47
CA VAL A 444 41.45 -33.90 -51.53
C VAL A 444 40.94 -35.12 -50.74
N LYS A 445 40.36 -34.90 -49.55
CA LYS A 445 39.76 -35.96 -48.74
C LYS A 445 38.52 -36.57 -49.41
N SER A 446 37.68 -35.77 -50.05
CA SER A 446 36.48 -36.21 -50.78
C SER A 446 36.82 -36.87 -52.12
N ALA A 447 37.91 -36.50 -52.78
CA ALA A 447 38.42 -37.17 -53.98
C ALA A 447 38.87 -38.61 -53.71
N GLN A 448 39.21 -38.92 -52.45
CA GLN A 448 39.51 -40.27 -51.97
C GLN A 448 38.25 -41.04 -51.53
N ASN A 449 37.06 -40.42 -51.56
CA ASN A 449 35.81 -41.06 -51.21
C ASN A 449 35.36 -42.05 -52.30
N GLU A 450 35.16 -43.31 -51.93
CA GLU A 450 34.75 -44.38 -52.85
C GLU A 450 33.42 -44.07 -53.55
N ASN A 451 32.49 -43.39 -52.88
CA ASN A 451 31.19 -43.01 -53.47
C ASN A 451 31.34 -41.99 -54.59
N LEU A 452 32.25 -41.02 -54.44
CA LEU A 452 32.50 -40.02 -55.47
C LEU A 452 33.21 -40.67 -56.67
N LYS A 453 34.15 -41.58 -56.40
CA LYS A 453 34.80 -42.38 -57.43
C LYS A 453 33.79 -43.22 -58.22
N ALA A 454 32.84 -43.86 -57.54
CA ALA A 454 31.75 -44.61 -58.17
C ALA A 454 30.81 -43.70 -58.99
N LEU A 455 30.49 -42.50 -58.49
CA LEU A 455 29.68 -41.53 -59.24
C LEU A 455 30.38 -41.08 -60.52
N ILE A 456 31.67 -40.71 -60.44
CA ILE A 456 32.48 -40.34 -61.62
C ILE A 456 32.55 -41.51 -62.59
N GLN A 457 32.76 -42.73 -62.09
CA GLN A 457 32.80 -43.93 -62.91
C GLN A 457 31.47 -44.20 -63.62
N ASN A 458 30.33 -44.03 -62.94
CA ASN A 458 29.01 -44.17 -63.53
C ASN A 458 28.75 -43.11 -64.60
N LEU A 459 29.04 -41.84 -64.32
CA LEU A 459 28.88 -40.75 -65.29
C LEU A 459 29.76 -40.94 -66.53
N VAL A 460 31.02 -41.37 -66.36
CA VAL A 460 31.92 -41.66 -67.49
C VAL A 460 31.43 -42.86 -68.30
N THR A 461 30.90 -43.88 -67.63
CA THR A 461 30.34 -45.07 -68.31
C THR A 461 29.08 -44.69 -69.09
N GLU A 462 28.19 -43.89 -68.51
CA GLU A 462 26.97 -43.39 -69.15
C GLU A 462 27.28 -42.49 -70.35
N VAL A 463 28.24 -41.57 -70.22
CA VAL A 463 28.70 -40.72 -71.33
C VAL A 463 29.40 -41.55 -72.42
N ALA A 464 30.19 -42.55 -72.05
CA ALA A 464 30.87 -43.45 -72.99
C ALA A 464 29.87 -44.30 -73.78
N GLU A 465 28.87 -44.90 -73.13
CA GLU A 465 27.81 -45.66 -73.79
C GLU A 465 26.92 -44.78 -74.67
N SER A 466 26.53 -43.61 -74.17
CA SER A 466 25.76 -42.62 -74.94
C SER A 466 26.53 -42.17 -76.20
N SER A 467 27.84 -41.95 -76.09
CA SER A 467 28.70 -41.56 -77.21
C SER A 467 28.91 -42.70 -78.22
N ALA A 468 29.12 -43.93 -77.74
CA ALA A 468 29.30 -45.11 -78.58
C ALA A 468 28.08 -45.39 -79.46
N ASN A 469 26.89 -45.18 -78.93
CA ASN A 469 25.62 -45.42 -79.63
C ASN A 469 25.26 -44.32 -80.66
N HIS A 470 25.90 -43.15 -80.60
CA HIS A 470 25.61 -42.01 -81.50
C HIS A 470 26.70 -41.75 -82.56
N LEU A 471 27.77 -42.56 -82.62
CA LEU A 471 28.82 -42.42 -83.64
C LEU A 471 28.40 -42.99 -85.00
N LYS A 472 28.46 -42.15 -86.05
CA LYS A 472 28.20 -42.59 -87.43
C LYS A 472 29.27 -43.63 -87.88
N PRO A 473 28.90 -44.72 -88.57
CA PRO A 473 29.86 -45.74 -89.00
C PRO A 473 30.90 -45.15 -89.95
N ILE A 474 32.18 -45.21 -89.60
CA ILE A 474 33.27 -44.81 -90.49
C ILE A 474 33.48 -45.97 -91.48
N SER A 475 33.21 -45.74 -92.77
CA SER A 475 33.08 -46.78 -93.80
C SER A 475 34.36 -47.57 -94.14
N LEU A 476 35.50 -47.25 -93.53
CA LEU A 476 36.79 -47.90 -93.81
C LEU A 476 37.37 -48.76 -92.67
N LEU A 477 36.71 -48.83 -91.50
CA LEU A 477 37.24 -49.57 -90.34
C LEU A 477 36.35 -50.76 -89.97
N PRO A 478 36.92 -51.97 -89.72
CA PRO A 478 36.17 -53.11 -89.20
C PRO A 478 35.41 -52.76 -87.91
N LYS A 479 34.19 -53.28 -87.71
CA LYS A 479 33.35 -53.00 -86.52
C LYS A 479 34.07 -53.30 -85.19
N GLU A 480 34.86 -54.37 -85.14
CA GLU A 480 35.69 -54.69 -83.97
C GLU A 480 36.73 -53.60 -83.67
N PHE A 481 37.31 -52.99 -84.71
CA PHE A 481 38.24 -51.88 -84.58
C PHE A 481 37.55 -50.59 -84.14
N GLN A 482 36.31 -50.32 -84.58
CA GLN A 482 35.53 -49.17 -84.12
C GLN A 482 35.14 -49.31 -82.65
N ILE A 483 34.69 -50.50 -82.22
CA ILE A 483 34.36 -50.80 -80.83
C ILE A 483 35.62 -50.71 -79.94
N ASN A 484 36.76 -51.24 -80.40
CA ASN A 484 38.02 -51.10 -79.67
C ASN A 484 38.51 -49.65 -79.60
N LEU A 485 38.35 -48.86 -80.67
CA LEU A 485 38.72 -47.45 -80.68
C LEU A 485 37.85 -46.65 -79.71
N THR A 486 36.53 -46.84 -79.71
CA THR A 486 35.64 -46.20 -78.74
C THR A 486 35.96 -46.65 -77.33
N LYS A 487 36.22 -47.95 -77.10
CA LYS A 487 36.62 -48.46 -75.78
C LYS A 487 37.96 -47.89 -75.33
N GLN A 488 38.94 -47.70 -76.22
CA GLN A 488 40.22 -47.06 -75.93
C GLN A 488 40.11 -45.55 -75.72
N ILE A 489 39.25 -44.86 -76.46
CA ILE A 489 38.96 -43.44 -76.26
C ILE A 489 38.23 -43.25 -74.92
N SER A 490 37.24 -44.08 -74.61
CA SER A 490 36.54 -44.06 -73.32
C SER A 490 37.46 -44.44 -72.16
N LEU A 491 38.37 -45.42 -72.33
CA LEU A 491 39.42 -45.73 -71.37
C LEU A 491 40.43 -44.58 -71.26
N GLY A 492 40.73 -43.89 -72.35
CA GLY A 492 41.60 -42.72 -72.38
C GLY A 492 40.95 -41.50 -71.71
N ILE A 493 39.65 -41.29 -71.87
CA ILE A 493 38.84 -40.28 -71.19
C ILE A 493 38.71 -40.65 -69.71
N TYR A 494 38.46 -41.92 -69.38
CA TYR A 494 38.48 -42.40 -68.00
C TYR A 494 39.84 -42.18 -67.36
N GLN A 495 40.94 -42.51 -68.05
CA GLN A 495 42.29 -42.25 -67.56
C GLN A 495 42.59 -40.75 -67.49
N ALA A 496 42.10 -39.92 -68.41
CA ALA A 496 42.28 -38.47 -68.38
C ALA A 496 41.47 -37.83 -67.26
N VAL A 497 40.20 -38.20 -67.06
CA VAL A 497 39.31 -37.72 -65.99
C VAL A 497 39.76 -38.26 -64.64
N SER A 498 40.17 -39.52 -64.54
CA SER A 498 40.74 -40.11 -63.33
C SER A 498 42.12 -39.54 -63.02
N ARG A 499 42.95 -39.20 -64.02
CA ARG A 499 44.21 -38.47 -63.83
C ARG A 499 43.97 -37.01 -63.48
N SER A 500 42.94 -36.35 -64.01
CA SER A 500 42.53 -35.01 -63.60
C SER A 500 42.03 -35.04 -62.15
N ALA A 501 41.21 -36.02 -61.77
CA ALA A 501 40.77 -36.23 -60.39
C ALA A 501 41.93 -36.58 -59.45
N ALA A 502 42.93 -37.34 -59.93
CA ALA A 502 44.16 -37.60 -59.18
C ALA A 502 45.10 -36.38 -59.12
N ALA A 503 45.13 -35.55 -60.17
CA ALA A 503 45.86 -34.28 -60.21
C ALA A 503 45.29 -33.26 -59.23
N LEU A 504 43.98 -33.32 -58.92
CA LEU A 504 43.37 -32.58 -57.80
C LEU A 504 43.96 -32.98 -56.44
N SER A 505 44.49 -34.21 -56.30
CA SER A 505 44.98 -34.75 -55.02
C SER A 505 46.49 -34.54 -54.78
N GLN A 506 47.32 -34.41 -55.82
CA GLN A 506 48.79 -34.46 -55.66
C GLN A 506 49.60 -33.54 -56.59
N ASP A 507 49.02 -32.89 -57.60
CA ASP A 507 49.75 -32.06 -58.56
C ASP A 507 49.64 -30.56 -58.22
N PRO A 508 50.77 -29.83 -58.05
CA PRO A 508 50.77 -28.37 -57.87
C PRO A 508 49.98 -27.58 -58.94
N MET A 509 49.90 -28.06 -60.19
CA MET A 509 49.10 -27.39 -61.24
C MET A 509 47.58 -27.60 -61.05
N GLY A 510 47.17 -28.74 -60.50
CA GLY A 510 45.77 -29.05 -60.19
C GLY A 510 45.25 -28.21 -59.02
N GLN A 511 46.04 -28.08 -57.95
CA GLN A 511 45.69 -27.23 -56.81
C GLN A 511 45.51 -25.77 -57.21
N LYS A 512 46.40 -25.24 -58.06
CA LYS A 512 46.31 -23.86 -58.58
C LYS A 512 45.06 -23.63 -59.45
N SER A 513 44.56 -24.66 -60.12
CA SER A 513 43.33 -24.59 -60.91
C SER A 513 42.09 -24.56 -60.02
N ILE A 514 42.10 -25.32 -58.92
CA ILE A 514 41.05 -25.26 -57.89
C ILE A 514 41.06 -23.90 -57.19
N GLU A 515 42.24 -23.36 -56.85
CA GLU A 515 42.36 -22.02 -56.26
C GLU A 515 41.72 -20.94 -57.13
N LYS A 516 41.98 -20.98 -58.45
CA LYS A 516 41.36 -20.07 -59.43
C LYS A 516 39.85 -20.27 -59.57
N LEU A 517 39.38 -21.51 -59.49
CA LEU A 517 37.94 -21.80 -59.52
C LEU A 517 37.26 -21.26 -58.26
N ILE A 518 37.87 -21.45 -57.09
CA ILE A 518 37.39 -20.87 -55.83
C ILE A 518 37.40 -19.36 -55.92
N ASP A 519 38.44 -18.75 -56.51
CA ASP A 519 38.48 -17.31 -56.74
C ASP A 519 37.30 -16.83 -57.57
N TYR A 520 37.09 -17.48 -58.72
CA TYR A 520 35.99 -17.17 -59.62
C TYR A 520 34.63 -17.34 -58.94
N MET A 521 34.45 -18.41 -58.16
CA MET A 521 33.20 -18.64 -57.42
C MET A 521 32.95 -17.58 -56.36
N ILE A 522 33.96 -17.13 -55.61
CA ILE A 522 33.78 -16.07 -54.61
C ILE A 522 33.49 -14.73 -55.31
N ASP A 523 34.17 -14.43 -56.42
CA ASP A 523 33.91 -13.22 -57.22
C ASP A 523 32.48 -13.21 -57.79
N GLU A 524 32.01 -14.35 -58.28
CA GLU A 524 30.63 -14.52 -58.75
C GLU A 524 29.62 -14.42 -57.59
N MET A 525 29.95 -14.92 -56.40
CA MET A 525 29.11 -14.74 -55.19
C MET A 525 29.00 -13.27 -54.78
N ILE A 526 30.06 -12.47 -54.94
CA ILE A 526 30.02 -11.00 -54.74
C ILE A 526 29.09 -10.35 -55.76
N LEU A 527 29.10 -10.82 -57.01
CA LEU A 527 28.20 -10.33 -58.05
C LEU A 527 26.73 -10.70 -57.76
N PHE A 528 26.48 -11.94 -57.34
CA PHE A 528 25.15 -12.44 -56.97
C PHE A 528 24.61 -11.85 -55.66
N ALA A 529 25.45 -11.25 -54.82
CA ALA A 529 25.01 -10.54 -53.61
C ALA A 529 24.05 -9.38 -53.93
N GLN A 530 24.11 -8.86 -55.16
CA GLN A 530 23.24 -7.80 -55.66
C GLN A 530 21.95 -8.31 -56.32
N ASP A 531 21.81 -9.63 -56.51
CA ASP A 531 20.61 -10.23 -57.10
C ASP A 531 19.43 -10.16 -56.11
N PRO A 532 18.28 -9.56 -56.49
CA PRO A 532 17.12 -9.44 -55.63
C PRO A 532 16.59 -10.77 -55.06
N ASP A 533 16.66 -11.86 -55.83
CA ASP A 533 16.21 -13.18 -55.40
C ASP A 533 17.17 -13.77 -54.36
N MET A 534 18.47 -13.50 -54.50
CA MET A 534 19.49 -13.90 -53.52
C MET A 534 19.40 -13.10 -52.23
N ILE A 535 19.16 -11.79 -52.30
CA ILE A 535 18.92 -10.92 -51.14
C ILE A 535 17.69 -11.42 -50.36
N LYS A 536 16.61 -11.75 -51.07
CA LYS A 536 15.39 -12.30 -50.48
C LYS A 536 15.62 -13.67 -49.84
N LEU A 537 16.35 -14.56 -50.50
CA LEU A 537 16.70 -15.87 -49.97
C LEU A 537 17.54 -15.76 -48.69
N ASN A 538 18.59 -14.92 -48.70
CA ASN A 538 19.43 -14.68 -47.53
C ASN A 538 18.63 -14.08 -46.37
N THR A 539 17.75 -13.12 -46.66
CA THR A 539 16.87 -12.52 -45.65
C THR A 539 15.99 -13.58 -45.01
N ASN A 540 15.37 -14.46 -45.79
CA ASN A 540 14.53 -15.53 -45.26
C ASN A 540 15.31 -16.54 -44.41
N ILE A 541 16.50 -16.96 -44.86
CA ILE A 541 17.37 -17.88 -44.12
C ILE A 541 17.84 -17.25 -42.80
N SER A 542 18.31 -16.01 -42.84
CA SER A 542 18.81 -15.28 -41.68
C SER A 542 17.68 -15.00 -40.66
N VAL A 543 16.49 -14.63 -41.14
CA VAL A 543 15.30 -14.47 -40.29
C VAL A 543 14.92 -15.81 -39.64
N ALA A 544 14.92 -16.91 -40.40
CA ALA A 544 14.60 -18.24 -39.88
C ALA A 544 15.64 -18.73 -38.86
N LEU A 545 16.94 -18.45 -39.06
CA LEU A 545 18.00 -18.73 -38.10
C LEU A 545 17.77 -17.98 -36.79
N ILE A 546 17.48 -16.69 -36.87
CA ILE A 546 17.22 -15.85 -35.69
C ILE A 546 15.94 -16.32 -34.96
N GLU A 547 14.88 -16.70 -35.70
CA GLU A 547 13.67 -17.29 -35.08
C GLU A 547 13.98 -18.62 -34.37
N ASN A 548 14.81 -19.47 -34.94
CA ASN A 548 15.24 -20.72 -34.29
C ASN A 548 16.07 -20.44 -33.03
N MET A 549 16.91 -19.40 -33.03
CA MET A 549 17.64 -18.96 -31.83
C MET A 549 16.69 -18.47 -30.74
N LYS A 550 15.68 -17.65 -31.10
CA LYS A 550 14.64 -17.19 -30.15
C LYS A 550 13.87 -18.38 -29.55
N LYS A 551 13.47 -19.36 -30.38
CA LYS A 551 12.81 -20.59 -29.91
C LYS A 551 13.68 -21.38 -28.95
N GLY A 552 14.98 -21.52 -29.23
CA GLY A 552 15.92 -22.22 -28.37
C GLY A 552 16.21 -21.53 -27.02
N ILE A 553 15.94 -20.22 -26.92
CA ILE A 553 15.99 -19.45 -25.67
C ILE A 553 14.65 -19.57 -24.92
N ALA A 554 13.52 -19.53 -25.64
CA ALA A 554 12.19 -19.70 -25.05
C ALA A 554 11.94 -21.12 -24.51
N GLU A 555 12.63 -22.14 -25.03
CA GLU A 555 12.68 -23.47 -24.43
C GLU A 555 13.47 -23.41 -23.10
N LYS A 556 12.74 -23.24 -22.00
CA LYS A 556 13.22 -23.15 -20.61
C LYS A 556 14.18 -24.29 -20.24
N LYS A 557 15.49 -24.08 -20.46
CA LYS A 557 16.54 -25.10 -20.25
C LYS A 557 16.61 -25.59 -18.80
N TRP A 558 16.24 -24.76 -17.83
CA TRP A 558 16.18 -25.12 -16.41
C TRP A 558 15.07 -26.12 -16.06
N ILE A 559 13.93 -26.10 -16.77
CA ILE A 559 12.86 -27.09 -16.55
C ILE A 559 13.33 -28.50 -16.95
N LYS A 560 14.16 -28.61 -17.99
CA LYS A 560 14.71 -29.92 -18.42
C LYS A 560 15.83 -30.40 -17.48
N ALA A 561 16.64 -29.50 -16.93
CA ALA A 561 17.74 -29.85 -16.02
C ALA A 561 17.27 -30.41 -14.65
N ASP A 562 16.15 -29.90 -14.11
CA ASP A 562 15.56 -30.43 -12.86
C ASP A 562 14.85 -31.78 -13.07
N ILE A 563 14.37 -32.06 -14.30
CA ILE A 563 13.73 -33.35 -14.64
C ILE A 563 14.77 -34.46 -14.86
N GLU A 564 15.97 -34.15 -15.33
CA GLU A 564 17.05 -35.13 -15.50
C GLU A 564 17.83 -35.44 -14.20
N THR A 565 17.60 -34.67 -13.14
CA THR A 565 18.22 -34.87 -11.82
C THR A 565 17.24 -35.34 -10.74
N SER A 566 15.98 -35.61 -11.12
CA SER A 566 14.97 -36.32 -10.33
C SER A 566 15.00 -37.82 -10.65
#